data_AF-B8GFY0-F1
#
_entry.id   AF-B8GFY0-F1
#
_cell.length_a   1.000
_cell.length_b   1.000
_cell.length_c   1.000
_cell.angle_alpha   90.00
_cell.angle_beta   90.00
_cell.angle_gamma   90.00
#
_symmetry.space_group_name_H-M   'P 1'
#
loop_
_entity.id
_entity.type
_entity.pdbx_description
1 polymer ?
#
loop_
_entity_poly.entity_id
_entity_poly.type
_entity_poly.pdbx_seq_one_letter_code
_entity_poly.pdbx_strand_id
1 'polypeptide(L)'
;MILFSEGAVSAAETLASNESVTTLNPIMHPNQTTLQRWIEQYEAAETVPIDQTIKDRAIQSTGARSLLSDLPYIASERNQNPIGNCWVWAGTGVLEVAHAEQTGIKDRLSIQYLDSNYNDGSGPDWAGEGGSLTDFVQFYNQQHIAVPWSNYNANFQDGQLWSLKNMQTWIPAASIQTTPHYDISSITGQKVQTRGVSQVTAITNIKAVLDQNRGIYLGFKLPDEAAWDDFETFWNDQGEDAVWDPSPYVSRTWDSNTGGGHAVLCIGYDDTDPNNRYWILVNSWGTAGGKRPNGIFRMKMDVDYSATYYGLYNLPAMQWETESVTFSATPQPVFTITTVAPIPASLGLSPKNNTMKSGGNLSLDLNLTPSVNGLSGYIITITSDNPQVASITSATLPAWAGMTSISTLPSSTVTVMGSDLSDQVHGAAQTIPLANLGITTGKAGTATLTVKVTGLSDDSGHPILTTSVPAVITVQAPNISSGVIPIQSNGDLLIGNQPTDPDHDGLYEDLNGNGVLDFNDITLFFNQMDWISGHEPLGAFDFNGNGQIDFNDIVILFNSL
;
A
#
# COMPACT_ATOMS: atom_id res chain seq x y z
N MET A 1 43.19 23.14 11.09
CA MET A 1 41.88 23.77 10.89
C MET A 1 41.30 23.10 9.65
N ILE A 2 40.57 22.02 9.87
CA ILE A 2 40.03 21.14 8.83
C ILE A 2 38.66 21.70 8.49
N LEU A 3 38.49 22.14 7.24
CA LEU A 3 37.20 22.57 6.70
C LEU A 3 36.45 21.31 6.29
N PHE A 4 35.32 21.05 6.95
CA PHE A 4 34.34 20.07 6.51
C PHE A 4 33.62 20.64 5.28
N SER A 5 33.65 19.92 4.16
CA SER A 5 32.73 20.17 3.04
C SER A 5 31.37 19.58 3.38
N GLU A 6 30.34 20.41 3.33
CA GLU A 6 28.94 19.99 3.52
C GLU A 6 28.56 18.93 2.49
N GLY A 7 27.91 17.87 2.98
CA GLY A 7 27.56 16.68 2.24
C GLY A 7 26.38 16.88 1.29
N ALA A 8 26.27 15.95 0.36
CA ALA A 8 25.13 15.81 -0.54
C ALA A 8 23.82 15.72 0.26
N VAL A 9 22.86 16.54 -0.14
CA VAL A 9 21.49 16.51 0.36
C VAL A 9 20.85 15.22 -0.13
N SER A 10 20.42 14.34 0.78
CA SER A 10 19.69 13.12 0.43
C SER A 10 18.34 13.47 -0.20
N ALA A 11 17.86 12.66 -1.14
CA ALA A 11 16.54 12.79 -1.78
C ALA A 11 15.36 12.91 -0.77
N ALA A 12 15.57 12.49 0.48
CA ALA A 12 14.60 12.59 1.56
C ALA A 12 14.29 14.04 2.01
N GLU A 13 15.19 15.01 1.83
CA GLU A 13 14.96 16.39 2.30
C GLU A 13 14.08 17.23 1.36
N THR A 14 14.03 16.89 0.07
CA THR A 14 13.28 17.67 -0.94
C THR A 14 11.77 17.40 -0.92
N LEU A 15 11.31 16.29 -0.33
CA LEU A 15 9.91 15.85 -0.35
C LEU A 15 9.09 16.30 0.89
N ALA A 16 9.63 17.19 1.72
CA ALA A 16 9.10 17.51 3.04
C ALA A 16 8.06 18.67 3.10
N SER A 17 7.43 19.05 1.99
CA SER A 17 6.39 20.09 1.99
C SER A 17 5.04 19.60 1.48
N ASN A 18 4.21 19.10 2.40
CA ASN A 18 2.75 19.33 2.45
C ASN A 18 1.91 19.23 1.15
N GLU A 19 2.14 18.24 0.28
CA GLU A 19 1.22 17.95 -0.83
C GLU A 19 0.61 16.56 -0.74
N SER A 20 -0.67 16.48 -1.08
CA SER A 20 -1.39 15.24 -1.38
C SER A 20 -0.53 14.34 -2.26
N VAL A 21 -0.37 13.07 -1.89
CA VAL A 21 0.44 12.08 -2.62
C VAL A 21 -0.12 11.87 -4.04
N THR A 22 0.26 12.75 -4.96
CA THR A 22 0.19 12.55 -6.40
C THR A 22 1.46 11.83 -6.82
N THR A 23 1.27 10.75 -7.60
CA THR A 23 2.27 9.85 -8.20
C THR A 23 3.72 10.36 -8.21
N LEU A 24 4.57 9.81 -7.34
CA LEU A 24 6.01 10.03 -7.38
C LEU A 24 6.62 9.12 -8.43
N ASN A 25 7.38 9.70 -9.37
CA ASN A 25 8.09 9.03 -10.45
C ASN A 25 9.60 9.02 -10.13
N PRO A 26 10.06 8.21 -9.16
CA PRO A 26 11.45 8.31 -8.73
C PRO A 26 12.41 7.79 -9.80
N ILE A 27 13.61 8.35 -9.74
CA ILE A 27 14.76 7.99 -10.55
C ILE A 27 15.94 7.67 -9.64
N MET A 28 16.95 7.00 -10.18
CA MET A 28 18.20 6.73 -9.47
C MET A 28 19.12 7.95 -9.59
N HIS A 29 19.73 8.36 -8.47
CA HIS A 29 20.74 9.42 -8.42
C HIS A 29 22.12 8.86 -8.02
N PRO A 30 22.70 7.95 -8.82
CA PRO A 30 24.01 7.39 -8.52
C PRO A 30 25.07 8.50 -8.53
N ASN A 31 25.94 8.48 -7.53
CA ASN A 31 27.12 9.34 -7.53
C ASN A 31 28.06 8.97 -8.71
N GLN A 32 29.03 9.84 -8.98
CA GLN A 32 29.96 9.68 -10.12
C GLN A 32 30.71 8.33 -10.11
N THR A 33 31.11 7.84 -8.93
CA THR A 33 31.84 6.57 -8.78
C THR A 33 30.92 5.39 -9.11
N THR A 34 29.68 5.42 -8.63
CA THR A 34 28.66 4.40 -8.93
C THR A 34 28.33 4.36 -10.42
N LEU A 35 28.15 5.54 -11.06
CA LEU A 35 27.94 5.63 -12.51
C LEU A 35 29.11 5.02 -13.30
N GLN A 36 30.35 5.37 -12.93
CA GLN A 36 31.55 4.86 -13.60
C GLN A 36 31.63 3.33 -13.47
N ARG A 37 31.36 2.79 -12.27
CA ARG A 37 31.30 1.34 -12.01
C ARG A 37 30.26 0.65 -12.90
N TRP A 38 29.05 1.19 -12.99
CA TRP A 38 27.99 0.59 -13.83
C TRP A 38 28.35 0.59 -15.32
N ILE A 39 29.04 1.63 -15.79
CA ILE A 39 29.52 1.68 -17.17
C ILE A 39 30.60 0.63 -17.40
N GLU A 40 31.59 0.54 -16.51
CA GLU A 40 32.66 -0.45 -16.60
C GLU A 40 32.11 -1.89 -16.57
N GLN A 41 31.14 -2.16 -15.70
CA GLN A 41 30.44 -3.45 -15.62
C GLN A 41 29.74 -3.79 -16.94
N TYR A 42 29.00 -2.84 -17.52
CA TYR A 42 28.38 -3.02 -18.83
C TYR A 42 29.41 -3.26 -19.94
N GLU A 43 30.51 -2.51 -19.97
CA GLU A 43 31.53 -2.69 -21.01
C GLU A 43 32.24 -4.03 -20.89
N ALA A 44 32.41 -4.53 -19.66
CA ALA A 44 32.99 -5.84 -19.38
C ALA A 44 32.03 -7.01 -19.63
N ALA A 45 30.71 -6.77 -19.64
CA ALA A 45 29.72 -7.82 -19.84
C ALA A 45 29.86 -8.53 -21.20
N GLU A 46 29.60 -9.83 -21.21
CA GLU A 46 29.62 -10.64 -22.43
C GLU A 46 28.56 -10.16 -23.41
N THR A 47 28.89 -10.14 -24.69
CA THR A 47 27.89 -9.83 -25.73
C THR A 47 26.92 -10.98 -25.86
N VAL A 48 25.62 -10.67 -25.93
CA VAL A 48 24.56 -11.65 -26.18
C VAL A 48 24.86 -12.47 -27.46
N PRO A 49 24.87 -13.80 -27.37
CA PRO A 49 24.88 -14.66 -28.56
C PRO A 49 23.61 -14.42 -29.38
N ILE A 50 23.78 -14.17 -30.68
CA ILE A 50 22.66 -13.98 -31.61
C ILE A 50 22.74 -15.04 -32.70
N ASP A 51 21.67 -15.81 -32.89
CA ASP A 51 21.53 -16.72 -34.02
C ASP A 51 21.58 -15.93 -35.34
N GLN A 52 22.49 -16.33 -36.24
CA GLN A 52 22.71 -15.61 -37.51
C GLN A 52 21.46 -15.61 -38.40
N THR A 53 20.66 -16.68 -38.38
CA THR A 53 19.41 -16.77 -39.15
C THR A 53 18.37 -15.78 -38.61
N ILE A 54 18.28 -15.64 -37.28
CA ILE A 54 17.40 -14.63 -36.65
C ILE A 54 17.87 -13.23 -37.02
N LYS A 55 19.18 -12.99 -36.95
CA LYS A 55 19.78 -11.71 -37.34
C LYS A 55 19.49 -11.36 -38.80
N ASP A 56 19.64 -12.32 -39.71
CA ASP A 56 19.36 -12.12 -41.14
C ASP A 56 17.88 -11.80 -41.40
N ARG A 57 16.95 -12.45 -40.67
CA ARG A 57 15.52 -12.13 -40.75
C ARG A 57 15.21 -10.72 -40.25
N ALA A 58 15.81 -10.31 -39.13
CA ALA A 58 15.61 -8.99 -38.54
C ALA A 58 16.08 -7.85 -39.48
N ILE A 59 17.08 -8.12 -40.33
CA ILE A 59 17.56 -7.18 -41.36
C ILE A 59 16.59 -7.09 -42.55
N GLN A 60 15.98 -8.21 -42.95
CA GLN A 60 15.25 -8.31 -44.22
C GLN A 60 13.76 -7.96 -44.13
N SER A 61 13.20 -7.80 -42.93
CA SER A 61 11.76 -7.62 -42.74
C SER A 61 11.41 -6.58 -41.67
N THR A 62 10.37 -5.81 -41.98
CA THR A 62 9.61 -5.05 -40.99
C THR A 62 8.51 -5.93 -40.39
N GLY A 63 8.10 -5.65 -39.17
CA GLY A 63 7.15 -6.45 -38.41
C GLY A 63 6.91 -5.89 -37.01
N ALA A 64 6.20 -6.67 -36.21
CA ALA A 64 5.96 -6.36 -34.80
C ALA A 64 6.21 -7.62 -33.96
N ARG A 65 6.77 -7.41 -32.78
CA ARG A 65 7.04 -8.45 -31.78
C ARG A 65 6.63 -7.92 -30.42
N SER A 66 5.98 -8.74 -29.61
CA SER A 66 5.69 -8.43 -28.22
C SER A 66 5.78 -9.69 -27.38
N LEU A 67 6.59 -9.64 -26.32
CA LEU A 67 6.68 -10.64 -25.26
C LEU A 67 5.79 -10.25 -24.07
N LEU A 68 4.92 -9.25 -24.22
CA LEU A 68 4.11 -8.73 -23.11
C LEU A 68 3.19 -9.81 -22.52
N SER A 69 2.73 -10.75 -23.35
CA SER A 69 1.94 -11.90 -22.89
C SER A 69 2.71 -12.84 -21.98
N ASP A 70 4.04 -12.81 -22.00
CA ASP A 70 4.92 -13.67 -21.20
C ASP A 70 5.33 -13.01 -19.89
N LEU A 71 5.08 -11.72 -19.73
CA LEU A 71 5.25 -10.99 -18.48
C LEU A 71 3.97 -11.12 -17.63
N PRO A 72 3.99 -11.82 -16.48
CA PRO A 72 2.86 -11.86 -15.57
C PRO A 72 2.87 -10.59 -14.74
N TYR A 73 1.98 -9.62 -14.99
CA TYR A 73 1.94 -8.40 -14.16
C TYR A 73 0.56 -7.76 -14.13
N ILE A 74 0.36 -6.91 -13.13
CA ILE A 74 -0.77 -5.98 -13.04
C ILE A 74 -0.17 -4.59 -13.13
N ALA A 75 -0.52 -3.83 -14.18
CA ALA A 75 0.11 -2.54 -14.47
C ALA A 75 0.05 -1.55 -13.30
N SER A 76 -1.08 -1.50 -12.57
CA SER A 76 -1.23 -0.63 -11.40
C SER A 76 -0.38 -1.04 -10.19
N GLU A 77 -0.03 -2.33 -10.09
CA GLU A 77 0.81 -2.86 -9.00
C GLU A 77 2.30 -2.87 -9.36
N ARG A 78 2.64 -2.71 -10.64
CA ARG A 78 4.02 -2.47 -11.10
C ARG A 78 4.39 -1.01 -10.88
N ASN A 79 4.48 -0.64 -9.61
CA ASN A 79 4.71 0.72 -9.16
C ASN A 79 5.69 0.76 -7.99
N GLN A 80 6.87 1.33 -8.20
CA GLN A 80 7.90 1.48 -7.18
C GLN A 80 7.56 2.55 -6.12
N ASN A 81 6.56 3.40 -6.38
CA ASN A 81 6.22 4.57 -5.56
C ASN A 81 7.49 5.40 -5.27
N PRO A 82 7.80 6.00 -4.10
CA PRO A 82 8.92 6.94 -4.02
C PRO A 82 10.32 6.30 -4.08
N ILE A 83 10.43 4.99 -4.31
CA ILE A 83 11.67 4.24 -4.13
C ILE A 83 12.43 4.08 -5.45
N GLY A 84 13.74 4.31 -5.46
CA GLY A 84 14.62 4.21 -6.64
C GLY A 84 14.97 2.77 -7.07
N ASN A 85 14.11 1.77 -6.83
CA ASN A 85 14.39 0.36 -7.13
C ASN A 85 14.01 -0.10 -8.55
N CYS A 86 13.88 0.81 -9.52
CA CYS A 86 13.48 0.49 -10.91
C CYS A 86 14.34 -0.61 -11.57
N TRP A 87 15.63 -0.67 -11.21
CA TRP A 87 16.56 -1.70 -11.67
C TRP A 87 16.13 -3.11 -11.23
N VAL A 88 15.53 -3.26 -10.06
CA VAL A 88 14.98 -4.52 -9.55
C VAL A 88 13.75 -4.92 -10.37
N TRP A 89 12.87 -3.97 -10.68
CA TRP A 89 11.68 -4.21 -11.50
C TRP A 89 12.02 -4.59 -12.93
N ALA A 90 12.99 -3.91 -13.53
CA ALA A 90 13.43 -4.18 -14.89
C ALA A 90 14.13 -5.55 -14.97
N GLY A 91 15.08 -5.84 -14.07
CA GLY A 91 15.75 -7.15 -14.00
C GLY A 91 14.76 -8.29 -13.74
N THR A 92 13.88 -8.13 -12.76
CA THR A 92 12.85 -9.14 -12.46
C THR A 92 11.95 -9.40 -13.66
N GLY A 93 11.62 -8.37 -14.45
CA GLY A 93 10.85 -8.55 -15.68
C GLY A 93 11.61 -9.34 -16.77
N VAL A 94 12.93 -9.20 -16.87
CA VAL A 94 13.76 -10.03 -17.75
C VAL A 94 13.78 -11.48 -17.25
N LEU A 95 13.95 -11.67 -15.95
CA LEU A 95 13.93 -12.98 -15.29
C LEU A 95 12.58 -13.71 -15.46
N GLU A 96 11.46 -13.01 -15.32
CA GLU A 96 10.09 -13.51 -15.50
C GLU A 96 9.85 -13.99 -16.95
N VAL A 97 10.27 -13.20 -17.94
CA VAL A 97 10.16 -13.59 -19.36
C VAL A 97 10.97 -14.85 -19.64
N ALA A 98 12.21 -14.92 -19.13
CA ALA A 98 13.05 -16.10 -19.29
C ALA A 98 12.46 -17.33 -18.59
N HIS A 99 11.86 -17.16 -17.41
CA HIS A 99 11.17 -18.23 -16.69
C HIS A 99 9.97 -18.76 -17.48
N ALA A 100 9.14 -17.86 -17.99
CA ALA A 100 7.98 -18.21 -18.81
C ALA A 100 8.39 -18.97 -20.08
N GLU A 101 9.45 -18.53 -20.77
CA GLU A 101 9.96 -19.21 -21.96
C GLU A 101 10.53 -20.61 -21.66
N GLN A 102 11.29 -20.76 -20.56
CA GLN A 102 11.94 -22.03 -20.22
C GLN A 102 10.98 -23.08 -19.67
N THR A 103 9.96 -22.64 -18.92
CA THR A 103 9.11 -23.54 -18.12
C THR A 103 7.64 -23.56 -18.54
N GLY A 104 7.20 -22.55 -19.31
CA GLY A 104 5.79 -22.29 -19.59
C GLY A 104 5.00 -21.70 -18.43
N ILE A 105 5.63 -21.45 -17.28
CA ILE A 105 4.98 -20.94 -16.06
C ILE A 105 5.10 -19.41 -15.99
N LYS A 106 3.97 -18.74 -15.76
CA LYS A 106 3.86 -17.28 -15.71
C LYS A 106 3.50 -16.83 -14.30
N ASP A 107 4.47 -16.89 -13.41
CA ASP A 107 4.37 -16.39 -12.04
C ASP A 107 5.08 -15.05 -11.89
N ARG A 108 4.44 -14.14 -11.16
CA ARG A 108 5.10 -12.91 -10.69
C ARG A 108 6.19 -13.26 -9.72
N LEU A 109 7.36 -12.67 -9.86
CA LEU A 109 8.50 -12.85 -8.98
C LEU A 109 8.65 -11.66 -8.02
N SER A 110 9.09 -11.96 -6.80
CA SER A 110 9.10 -11.04 -5.67
C SER A 110 10.20 -9.97 -5.80
N ILE A 111 9.78 -8.73 -6.04
CA ILE A 111 10.63 -7.54 -5.89
C ILE A 111 11.04 -7.36 -4.43
N GLN A 112 10.08 -7.60 -3.52
CA GLN A 112 10.26 -7.48 -2.08
C GLN A 112 11.38 -8.38 -1.54
N TYR A 113 11.52 -9.59 -2.10
CA TYR A 113 12.58 -10.50 -1.70
C TYR A 113 13.97 -9.93 -2.00
N LEU A 114 14.16 -9.32 -3.17
CA LEU A 114 15.44 -8.68 -3.47
C LEU A 114 15.65 -7.46 -2.58
N ASP A 115 14.68 -6.55 -2.50
CA ASP A 115 14.80 -5.32 -1.71
C ASP A 115 15.18 -5.61 -0.25
N SER A 116 14.47 -6.53 0.41
CA SER A 116 14.69 -6.87 1.82
C SER A 116 16.02 -7.56 2.10
N ASN A 117 16.58 -8.29 1.13
CA ASN A 117 17.81 -9.07 1.33
C ASN A 117 19.06 -8.36 0.78
N TYR A 118 18.89 -7.39 -0.12
CA TYR A 118 20.02 -6.67 -0.70
C TYR A 118 20.59 -5.67 0.30
N ASN A 119 21.87 -5.84 0.66
CA ASN A 119 22.56 -5.02 1.66
C ASN A 119 21.77 -4.92 2.98
N ASP A 120 21.29 -6.07 3.48
CA ASP A 120 20.48 -6.18 4.71
C ASP A 120 19.18 -5.35 4.68
N GLY A 121 18.73 -4.92 3.50
CA GLY A 121 17.53 -4.14 3.30
C GLY A 121 17.57 -2.77 3.98
N SER A 122 18.75 -2.20 4.23
CA SER A 122 18.89 -0.91 4.92
C SER A 122 20.20 -0.17 4.61
N GLY A 123 20.24 1.12 4.93
CA GLY A 123 21.42 1.98 4.79
C GLY A 123 21.55 2.64 3.42
N PRO A 124 22.62 3.42 3.18
CA PRO A 124 22.76 4.28 2.00
C PRO A 124 22.99 3.52 0.69
N ASP A 125 23.12 2.20 0.74
CA ASP A 125 23.32 1.32 -0.42
C ASP A 125 22.21 0.27 -0.52
N TRP A 126 21.07 0.41 0.17
CA TRP A 126 19.92 -0.48 0.03
C TRP A 126 19.33 -0.40 -1.39
N ALA A 127 18.51 -1.38 -1.77
CA ALA A 127 18.02 -1.50 -3.16
C ALA A 127 17.26 -0.27 -3.67
N GLY A 128 16.70 0.53 -2.76
CA GLY A 128 15.98 1.76 -3.06
C GLY A 128 16.82 2.96 -3.48
N GLU A 129 18.15 2.92 -3.33
CA GLU A 129 19.07 3.98 -3.80
C GLU A 129 19.57 3.75 -5.24
N GLY A 130 19.10 2.66 -5.87
CA GLY A 130 19.44 2.30 -7.24
C GLY A 130 20.49 1.20 -7.37
N GLY A 131 20.64 0.70 -8.60
CA GLY A 131 21.49 -0.43 -8.91
C GLY A 131 21.58 -0.67 -10.41
N SER A 132 22.29 -1.72 -10.78
CA SER A 132 22.51 -2.16 -12.16
C SER A 132 22.07 -3.59 -12.39
N LEU A 133 21.95 -4.02 -13.65
CA LEU A 133 21.71 -5.43 -13.96
C LEU A 133 22.82 -6.33 -13.39
N THR A 134 24.06 -5.83 -13.32
CA THR A 134 25.15 -6.59 -12.69
C THR A 134 24.92 -6.83 -11.21
N ASP A 135 24.47 -5.81 -10.48
CA ASP A 135 24.11 -5.95 -9.06
C ASP A 135 22.96 -6.97 -8.87
N PHE A 136 22.01 -7.00 -9.82
CA PHE A 136 20.84 -7.89 -9.80
C PHE A 136 21.26 -9.35 -10.01
N VAL A 137 22.08 -9.58 -11.03
CA VAL A 137 22.64 -10.89 -11.35
C VAL A 137 23.54 -11.40 -10.22
N GLN A 138 24.31 -10.52 -9.57
CA GLN A 138 25.13 -10.89 -8.41
C GLN A 138 24.26 -11.33 -7.23
N PHE A 139 23.16 -10.63 -6.95
CA PHE A 139 22.21 -11.04 -5.92
C PHE A 139 21.68 -12.45 -6.17
N TYR A 140 21.16 -12.73 -7.38
CA TYR A 140 20.60 -14.06 -7.68
C TYR A 140 21.66 -15.16 -7.80
N ASN A 141 22.91 -14.84 -8.13
CA ASN A 141 24.04 -15.78 -8.01
C ASN A 141 24.42 -16.10 -6.56
N GLN A 142 23.99 -15.31 -5.59
CA GLN A 142 24.19 -15.60 -4.16
C GLN A 142 22.97 -16.32 -3.57
N GLN A 143 21.76 -15.86 -3.92
CA GLN A 143 20.52 -16.40 -3.37
C GLN A 143 20.09 -17.72 -4.00
N HIS A 144 20.38 -17.94 -5.28
CA HIS A 144 20.01 -19.12 -6.06
C HIS A 144 18.50 -19.44 -6.11
N ILE A 145 17.63 -18.55 -5.64
CA ILE A 145 16.18 -18.76 -5.65
C ILE A 145 15.44 -17.53 -6.16
N ALA A 146 14.37 -17.75 -6.91
CA ALA A 146 13.36 -16.75 -7.24
C ALA A 146 12.06 -17.06 -6.49
N VAL A 147 11.59 -16.10 -5.68
CA VAL A 147 10.43 -16.25 -4.82
C VAL A 147 9.18 -15.75 -5.54
N PRO A 148 8.08 -16.53 -5.62
CA PRO A 148 6.81 -16.06 -6.16
C PRO A 148 6.24 -14.90 -5.34
N TRP A 149 5.69 -13.91 -6.03
CA TRP A 149 5.03 -12.74 -5.46
C TRP A 149 3.85 -13.11 -4.55
N SER A 150 3.20 -14.23 -4.83
CA SER A 150 2.06 -14.76 -4.05
C SER A 150 2.46 -15.31 -2.69
N ASN A 151 3.76 -15.50 -2.41
CA ASN A 151 4.20 -15.95 -1.09
C ASN A 151 3.91 -14.88 -0.03
N TYR A 152 3.72 -15.30 1.21
CA TYR A 152 3.49 -14.38 2.32
C TYR A 152 4.62 -13.35 2.43
N ASN A 153 4.23 -12.07 2.51
CA ASN A 153 5.13 -10.90 2.51
C ASN A 153 6.03 -10.75 1.26
N ALA A 154 5.84 -11.52 0.20
CA ALA A 154 6.65 -11.44 -1.01
C ALA A 154 6.13 -10.41 -2.03
N ASN A 155 4.93 -9.86 -1.85
CA ASN A 155 4.47 -8.72 -2.63
C ASN A 155 5.23 -7.44 -2.26
N PHE A 156 5.46 -6.56 -3.23
CA PHE A 156 6.11 -5.27 -2.98
C PHE A 156 5.29 -4.40 -2.03
N GLN A 157 5.91 -4.01 -0.92
CA GLN A 157 5.33 -3.20 0.14
C GLN A 157 6.23 -2.01 0.50
N ASP A 158 7.50 -2.03 0.11
CA ASP A 158 8.49 -1.00 0.43
C ASP A 158 8.26 0.35 -0.26
N GLY A 159 7.29 0.45 -1.16
CA GLY A 159 6.87 1.70 -1.82
C GLY A 159 6.26 2.77 -0.90
N GLN A 160 6.71 2.86 0.36
CA GLN A 160 6.23 3.82 1.37
C GLN A 160 7.18 5.00 1.51
N LEU A 161 6.65 6.17 1.87
CA LEU A 161 7.47 7.32 2.26
C LEU A 161 8.34 7.02 3.50
N TRP A 162 7.92 6.09 4.35
CA TRP A 162 8.74 5.64 5.48
C TRP A 162 10.04 4.99 4.99
N SER A 163 9.96 4.11 4.00
CA SER A 163 11.12 3.38 3.50
C SER A 163 12.14 4.32 2.88
N LEU A 164 11.67 5.32 2.11
CA LEU A 164 12.52 6.38 1.59
C LEU A 164 13.22 7.16 2.73
N LYS A 165 12.46 7.63 3.73
CA LYS A 165 13.00 8.48 4.81
C LYS A 165 14.02 7.77 5.68
N ASN A 166 13.87 6.46 5.86
CA ASN A 166 14.75 5.66 6.72
C ASN A 166 15.84 4.93 5.93
N MET A 167 15.84 5.02 4.59
CA MET A 167 16.70 4.21 3.71
C MET A 167 16.65 2.74 4.09
N GLN A 168 15.43 2.21 4.26
CA GLN A 168 15.21 0.88 4.82
C GLN A 168 13.92 0.27 4.29
N THR A 169 13.95 -1.05 4.09
CA THR A 169 12.78 -1.84 3.71
C THR A 169 11.73 -1.86 4.81
N TRP A 170 10.47 -1.72 4.41
CA TRP A 170 9.32 -1.84 5.31
C TRP A 170 9.13 -3.29 5.76
N ILE A 171 9.45 -4.24 4.88
CA ILE A 171 9.35 -5.67 5.15
C ILE A 171 10.73 -6.25 5.47
N PRO A 172 10.94 -6.79 6.68
CA PRO A 172 12.18 -7.49 7.00
C PRO A 172 12.32 -8.79 6.19
N ALA A 173 13.54 -9.08 5.73
CA ALA A 173 13.86 -10.29 4.95
C ALA A 173 13.37 -11.59 5.62
N ALA A 174 13.57 -11.71 6.93
CA ALA A 174 13.19 -12.90 7.70
C ALA A 174 11.67 -13.14 7.75
N SER A 175 10.85 -12.14 7.41
CA SER A 175 9.39 -12.26 7.38
C SER A 175 8.84 -12.75 6.04
N ILE A 176 9.68 -12.80 5.00
CA ILE A 176 9.29 -13.21 3.65
C ILE A 176 9.29 -14.74 3.57
N GLN A 177 8.16 -15.30 3.18
CA GLN A 177 8.06 -16.72 2.92
C GLN A 177 8.81 -17.05 1.61
N THR A 178 9.86 -17.86 1.70
CA THR A 178 10.68 -18.27 0.54
C THR A 178 10.30 -19.63 -0.01
N THR A 179 9.29 -20.31 0.54
CA THR A 179 8.81 -21.61 0.05
C THR A 179 7.31 -21.53 -0.26
N PRO A 180 6.87 -21.87 -1.47
CA PRO A 180 7.67 -22.41 -2.58
C PRO A 180 8.59 -21.37 -3.24
N HIS A 181 9.60 -21.82 -4.00
CA HIS A 181 10.46 -21.00 -4.86
C HIS A 181 10.88 -21.75 -6.12
N TYR A 182 11.47 -21.00 -7.06
CA TYR A 182 12.14 -21.51 -8.25
C TYR A 182 13.66 -21.49 -8.05
N ASP A 183 14.31 -22.65 -8.19
CA ASP A 183 15.76 -22.73 -8.13
C ASP A 183 16.41 -22.15 -9.39
N ILE A 184 17.42 -21.30 -9.20
CA ILE A 184 18.25 -20.73 -10.26
C ILE A 184 19.60 -21.46 -10.23
N SER A 185 19.84 -22.30 -11.23
CA SER A 185 21.11 -23.02 -11.41
C SER A 185 22.24 -22.08 -11.82
N SER A 186 21.95 -21.08 -12.64
CA SER A 186 22.92 -20.06 -13.06
C SER A 186 22.23 -18.82 -13.58
N ILE A 187 22.83 -17.66 -13.38
CA ILE A 187 22.41 -16.40 -14.01
C ILE A 187 23.63 -15.54 -14.35
N THR A 188 23.68 -15.00 -15.56
CA THR A 188 24.72 -14.03 -15.98
C THR A 188 24.09 -12.85 -16.71
N GLY A 189 24.69 -11.66 -16.57
CA GLY A 189 24.30 -10.48 -17.33
C GLY A 189 25.03 -10.45 -18.68
N GLN A 190 24.33 -10.07 -19.74
CA GLN A 190 24.86 -9.95 -21.10
C GLN A 190 24.46 -8.62 -21.72
N LYS A 191 25.37 -7.99 -22.46
CA LYS A 191 25.09 -6.75 -23.18
C LYS A 191 24.62 -7.01 -24.61
N VAL A 192 23.65 -6.23 -25.05
CA VAL A 192 23.30 -6.12 -26.47
C VAL A 192 24.27 -5.13 -27.11
N GLN A 193 25.03 -5.54 -28.14
CA GLN A 193 25.99 -4.64 -28.78
C GLN A 193 25.27 -3.55 -29.57
N THR A 194 25.07 -2.39 -28.95
CA THR A 194 24.40 -1.21 -29.53
C THR A 194 25.35 -0.03 -29.75
N ARG A 195 26.45 0.02 -29.00
CA ARG A 195 27.47 1.08 -29.07
C ARG A 195 28.65 0.68 -29.95
N GLY A 196 29.27 1.67 -30.61
CA GLY A 196 30.41 1.42 -31.52
C GLY A 196 30.04 0.66 -32.80
N VAL A 197 28.75 0.57 -33.12
CA VAL A 197 28.21 -0.05 -34.35
C VAL A 197 27.27 0.94 -35.03
N SER A 198 26.87 0.68 -36.28
CA SER A 198 25.88 1.53 -36.96
C SER A 198 24.51 1.43 -36.30
N GLN A 199 23.68 2.47 -36.45
CA GLN A 199 22.30 2.48 -35.94
C GLN A 199 21.50 1.26 -36.44
N VAL A 200 21.62 0.92 -37.73
CA VAL A 200 20.97 -0.27 -38.31
C VAL A 200 21.42 -1.55 -37.60
N THR A 201 22.70 -1.67 -37.27
CA THR A 201 23.25 -2.84 -36.56
C THR A 201 22.74 -2.88 -35.11
N ALA A 202 22.68 -1.74 -34.42
CA ALA A 202 22.15 -1.66 -33.06
C ALA A 202 20.68 -2.10 -33.01
N ILE A 203 19.84 -1.54 -33.89
CA ILE A 203 18.42 -1.92 -34.04
C ILE A 203 18.30 -3.42 -34.33
N THR A 204 19.08 -3.92 -35.28
CA THR A 204 19.07 -5.35 -35.65
C THR A 204 19.43 -6.24 -34.46
N ASN A 205 20.45 -5.87 -33.68
CA ASN A 205 20.88 -6.66 -32.52
C ASN A 205 19.79 -6.68 -31.43
N ILE A 206 19.12 -5.56 -31.16
CA ILE A 206 18.00 -5.51 -30.19
C ILE A 206 16.82 -6.36 -30.68
N LYS A 207 16.39 -6.19 -31.95
CA LYS A 207 15.33 -7.02 -32.55
C LYS A 207 15.66 -8.51 -32.42
N ALA A 208 16.89 -8.90 -32.74
CA ALA A 208 17.30 -10.30 -32.71
C ALA A 208 17.30 -10.90 -31.29
N VAL A 209 17.50 -10.10 -30.23
CA VAL A 209 17.35 -10.58 -28.84
C VAL A 209 15.88 -10.79 -28.49
N LEU A 210 15.00 -9.84 -28.86
CA LEU A 210 13.54 -9.98 -28.66
C LEU A 210 12.94 -11.14 -29.46
N ASP A 211 13.44 -11.36 -30.69
CA ASP A 211 13.03 -12.47 -31.56
C ASP A 211 13.55 -13.84 -31.09
N GLN A 212 14.47 -13.85 -30.11
CA GLN A 212 14.91 -15.04 -29.36
C GLN A 212 14.11 -15.25 -28.07
N ASN A 213 12.96 -14.59 -27.91
CA ASN A 213 12.09 -14.67 -26.71
C ASN A 213 12.77 -14.17 -25.43
N ARG A 214 13.66 -13.18 -25.53
CA ARG A 214 14.38 -12.62 -24.39
C ARG A 214 13.96 -11.19 -24.13
N GLY A 215 13.49 -10.90 -22.92
CA GLY A 215 13.30 -9.55 -22.43
C GLY A 215 14.64 -8.81 -22.33
N ILE A 216 14.61 -7.48 -22.41
CA ILE A 216 15.80 -6.65 -22.39
C ILE A 216 15.67 -5.59 -21.30
N TYR A 217 16.66 -5.52 -20.42
CA TYR A 217 16.88 -4.44 -19.48
C TYR A 217 17.43 -3.22 -20.24
N LEU A 218 16.70 -2.10 -20.21
CA LEU A 218 17.18 -0.81 -20.69
C LEU A 218 17.42 0.11 -19.50
N GLY A 219 18.69 0.40 -19.22
CA GLY A 219 19.08 1.53 -18.39
C GLY A 219 19.27 2.77 -19.25
N PHE A 220 18.47 3.82 -19.03
CA PHE A 220 18.67 5.12 -19.67
C PHE A 220 18.97 6.20 -18.63
N LYS A 221 19.62 7.28 -19.06
CA LYS A 221 19.98 8.41 -18.22
C LYS A 221 19.49 9.69 -18.88
N LEU A 222 19.13 10.69 -18.08
CA LEU A 222 18.84 12.03 -18.56
C LEU A 222 19.71 13.05 -17.82
N PRO A 223 20.18 14.10 -18.53
CA PRO A 223 21.33 14.89 -18.09
C PRO A 223 21.03 15.93 -17.01
N ASP A 224 19.79 16.39 -16.92
CA ASP A 224 19.39 17.53 -16.11
C ASP A 224 17.90 17.46 -15.75
N GLU A 225 17.48 18.31 -14.81
CA GLU A 225 16.09 18.47 -14.36
C GLU A 225 15.12 18.68 -15.54
N ALA A 226 15.46 19.54 -16.49
CA ALA A 226 14.58 19.85 -17.62
C ALA A 226 14.30 18.64 -18.53
N ALA A 227 15.26 17.73 -18.68
CA ALA A 227 15.05 16.49 -19.41
C ALA A 227 14.16 15.51 -18.63
N TRP A 228 14.29 15.45 -17.31
CA TRP A 228 13.42 14.64 -16.46
C TRP A 228 11.99 15.16 -16.43
N ASP A 229 11.79 16.47 -16.27
CA ASP A 229 10.48 17.12 -16.33
C ASP A 229 9.75 16.82 -17.65
N ASP A 230 10.47 16.84 -18.77
CA ASP A 230 9.90 16.53 -20.09
C ASP A 230 9.52 15.05 -20.21
N PHE A 231 10.33 14.13 -19.68
CA PHE A 231 10.00 12.70 -19.64
C PHE A 231 8.81 12.41 -18.70
N GLU A 232 8.76 13.05 -17.54
CA GLU A 232 7.64 12.93 -16.61
C GLU A 232 6.36 13.50 -17.20
N THR A 233 6.42 14.64 -17.89
CA THR A 233 5.29 15.21 -18.63
C THR A 233 4.84 14.24 -19.73
N PHE A 234 5.76 13.67 -20.50
CA PHE A 234 5.45 12.62 -21.47
C PHE A 234 4.74 11.42 -20.80
N TRP A 235 5.25 10.95 -19.67
CA TRP A 235 4.70 9.80 -18.96
C TRP A 235 3.29 10.08 -18.40
N ASN A 236 3.13 11.21 -17.70
CA ASN A 236 1.93 11.55 -16.95
C ASN A 236 0.82 12.14 -17.82
N ASP A 237 1.13 12.86 -18.90
CA ASP A 237 0.13 13.63 -19.66
C ASP A 237 -0.24 13.02 -21.00
N GLN A 238 0.64 12.24 -21.60
CA GLN A 238 0.36 11.60 -22.89
C GLN A 238 -0.21 10.18 -22.73
N GLY A 239 -0.87 9.71 -23.78
CA GLY A 239 -1.43 8.36 -23.83
C GLY A 239 -0.36 7.28 -24.03
N GLU A 240 -0.74 6.03 -23.80
CA GLU A 240 0.11 4.86 -24.02
C GLU A 240 0.64 4.72 -25.46
N ASP A 241 -0.07 5.28 -26.44
CA ASP A 241 0.28 5.25 -27.85
C ASP A 241 1.33 6.30 -28.26
N ALA A 242 1.64 7.24 -27.37
CA ALA A 242 2.66 8.26 -27.59
C ALA A 242 4.08 7.66 -27.64
N VAL A 243 4.91 8.22 -28.52
CA VAL A 243 6.29 7.78 -28.75
C VAL A 243 7.25 8.83 -28.18
N TRP A 244 8.01 8.44 -27.17
CA TRP A 244 9.06 9.27 -26.59
C TRP A 244 10.29 9.30 -27.49
N ASP A 245 10.85 10.49 -27.71
CA ASP A 245 12.10 10.70 -28.43
C ASP A 245 13.19 11.20 -27.45
N PRO A 246 14.19 10.37 -27.10
CA PRO A 246 15.28 10.78 -26.22
C PRO A 246 16.33 11.68 -26.90
N SER A 247 16.29 11.82 -28.23
CA SER A 247 17.30 12.53 -29.02
C SER A 247 17.50 14.01 -28.65
N PRO A 248 16.49 14.79 -28.23
CA PRO A 248 16.68 16.20 -27.88
C PRO A 248 17.57 16.45 -26.66
N TYR A 249 17.81 15.43 -25.83
CA TYR A 249 18.59 15.57 -24.60
C TYR A 249 20.05 15.15 -24.79
N VAL A 250 20.35 14.30 -25.77
CA VAL A 250 21.70 13.77 -25.96
C VAL A 250 22.69 14.90 -26.33
N SER A 251 23.95 14.77 -25.92
CA SER A 251 24.98 15.82 -26.07
C SER A 251 24.74 17.11 -25.25
N ARG A 252 23.84 17.10 -24.26
CA ARG A 252 23.83 18.14 -23.21
C ARG A 252 24.92 17.87 -22.17
N THR A 253 25.24 18.90 -21.37
CA THR A 253 26.13 18.75 -20.21
C THR A 253 25.39 18.03 -19.10
N TRP A 254 26.02 17.02 -18.51
CA TRP A 254 25.52 16.32 -17.34
C TRP A 254 25.58 17.21 -16.10
N ASP A 255 24.46 17.38 -15.41
CA ASP A 255 24.39 17.97 -14.08
C ASP A 255 24.43 16.85 -13.04
N SER A 256 25.44 16.86 -12.16
CA SER A 256 25.59 15.84 -11.11
C SER A 256 24.54 15.92 -10.00
N ASN A 257 23.81 17.03 -9.89
CA ASN A 257 22.79 17.21 -8.85
C ASN A 257 21.40 16.78 -9.33
N THR A 258 21.09 16.99 -10.61
CA THR A 258 19.74 16.79 -11.17
C THR A 258 19.69 15.69 -12.24
N GLY A 259 20.84 15.35 -12.84
CA GLY A 259 20.97 14.20 -13.70
C GLY A 259 20.70 12.90 -12.93
N GLY A 260 20.19 11.90 -13.64
CA GLY A 260 19.80 10.63 -13.05
C GLY A 260 19.73 9.50 -14.04
N GLY A 261 19.42 8.30 -13.53
CA GLY A 261 19.21 7.10 -14.32
C GLY A 261 17.87 6.45 -14.01
N HIS A 262 17.33 5.72 -14.98
CA HIS A 262 16.13 4.91 -14.81
C HIS A 262 16.23 3.61 -15.60
N ALA A 263 15.64 2.54 -15.09
CA ALA A 263 15.68 1.22 -15.70
C ALA A 263 14.28 0.74 -16.04
N VAL A 264 14.10 0.25 -17.27
CA VAL A 264 12.81 -0.21 -17.79
C VAL A 264 12.99 -1.50 -18.57
N LEU A 265 11.91 -2.27 -18.72
CA LEU A 265 11.91 -3.53 -19.46
C LEU A 265 11.49 -3.29 -20.91
N CYS A 266 12.37 -3.53 -21.88
CA CYS A 266 11.99 -3.63 -23.28
C CYS A 266 11.45 -5.03 -23.60
N ILE A 267 10.21 -5.08 -24.08
CA ILE A 267 9.45 -6.31 -24.27
C ILE A 267 9.06 -6.55 -25.74
N GLY A 268 9.35 -5.60 -26.62
CA GLY A 268 8.93 -5.70 -28.00
C GLY A 268 9.27 -4.50 -28.86
N TYR A 269 8.81 -4.55 -30.10
CA TYR A 269 8.95 -3.49 -31.10
C TYR A 269 7.82 -3.55 -32.12
N ASP A 270 7.63 -2.44 -32.82
CA ASP A 270 6.83 -2.37 -34.03
C ASP A 270 7.54 -1.43 -35.02
N ASP A 271 7.93 -2.00 -36.16
CA ASP A 271 8.48 -1.25 -37.29
C ASP A 271 7.68 -1.44 -38.59
N THR A 272 6.41 -1.81 -38.47
CA THR A 272 5.50 -1.96 -39.61
C THR A 272 5.27 -0.65 -40.37
N ASP A 273 5.25 0.48 -39.66
CA ASP A 273 5.34 1.82 -40.24
C ASP A 273 6.80 2.31 -40.22
N PRO A 274 7.47 2.41 -41.38
CA PRO A 274 8.87 2.85 -41.43
C PRO A 274 9.08 4.30 -40.98
N ASN A 275 8.02 5.12 -40.89
CA ASN A 275 8.12 6.50 -40.41
C ASN A 275 7.83 6.63 -38.90
N ASN A 276 7.35 5.56 -38.27
CA ASN A 276 6.97 5.55 -36.86
C ASN A 276 7.36 4.21 -36.20
N ARG A 277 8.66 3.93 -36.22
CA ARG A 277 9.23 2.72 -35.63
C ARG A 277 9.53 2.94 -34.15
N TYR A 278 9.12 2.00 -33.29
CA TYR A 278 9.31 2.13 -31.85
C TYR A 278 9.59 0.81 -31.13
N TRP A 279 10.23 0.93 -29.97
CA TRP A 279 10.36 -0.10 -28.94
C TRP A 279 9.18 -0.01 -27.97
N ILE A 280 8.74 -1.16 -27.44
CA ILE A 280 7.67 -1.27 -26.44
C ILE A 280 8.32 -1.50 -25.08
N LEU A 281 8.19 -0.52 -24.17
CA LEU A 281 8.87 -0.54 -22.87
C LEU A 281 7.86 -0.57 -21.72
N VAL A 282 8.05 -1.47 -20.75
CA VAL A 282 7.25 -1.59 -19.53
C VAL A 282 7.96 -0.83 -18.40
N ASN A 283 7.27 0.15 -17.84
CA ASN A 283 7.78 0.99 -16.75
C ASN A 283 7.38 0.42 -15.38
N SER A 284 7.87 1.02 -14.30
CA SER A 284 7.55 0.68 -12.90
C SER A 284 6.93 1.86 -12.15
N TRP A 285 6.15 2.70 -12.83
CA TRP A 285 5.45 3.87 -12.27
C TRP A 285 3.91 3.72 -12.35
N GLY A 286 3.39 2.50 -12.41
CA GLY A 286 1.95 2.26 -12.46
C GLY A 286 1.33 2.64 -13.82
N THR A 287 0.11 3.18 -13.78
CA THR A 287 -0.73 3.43 -14.96
C THR A 287 -0.87 4.90 -15.36
N ALA A 288 -0.10 5.80 -14.74
CA ALA A 288 -0.21 7.26 -14.96
C ALA A 288 -1.67 7.77 -14.83
N GLY A 289 -2.35 7.41 -13.72
CA GLY A 289 -3.75 7.77 -13.51
C GLY A 289 -4.72 7.14 -14.52
N GLY A 290 -4.36 6.02 -15.14
CA GLY A 290 -5.16 5.30 -16.13
C GLY A 290 -4.88 5.68 -17.59
N LYS A 291 -4.04 6.69 -17.87
CA LYS A 291 -3.62 7.07 -19.24
C LYS A 291 -2.74 6.01 -19.91
N ARG A 292 -2.07 5.18 -19.11
CA ARG A 292 -1.23 4.05 -19.54
C ARG A 292 -1.77 2.75 -18.94
N PRO A 293 -2.88 2.19 -19.48
CA PRO A 293 -3.57 1.05 -18.90
C PRO A 293 -2.69 -0.19 -18.73
N ASN A 294 -1.67 -0.36 -19.58
CA ASN A 294 -0.71 -1.46 -19.51
C ASN A 294 0.60 -1.04 -18.84
N GLY A 295 0.74 0.20 -18.35
CA GLY A 295 1.98 0.68 -17.71
C GLY A 295 3.18 0.69 -18.66
N ILE A 296 2.91 0.85 -19.96
CA ILE A 296 3.94 0.87 -21.00
C ILE A 296 4.09 2.26 -21.63
N PHE A 297 5.21 2.46 -22.30
CA PHE A 297 5.41 3.55 -23.24
C PHE A 297 6.18 3.08 -24.47
N ARG A 298 6.09 3.86 -25.55
CA ARG A 298 6.83 3.61 -26.78
C ARG A 298 8.05 4.51 -26.82
N MET A 299 9.19 3.97 -27.19
CA MET A 299 10.42 4.75 -27.41
C MET A 299 10.79 4.71 -28.89
N LYS A 300 11.10 5.87 -29.47
CA LYS A 300 11.56 5.98 -30.86
C LYS A 300 12.74 5.05 -31.13
N MET A 301 12.66 4.30 -32.22
CA MET A 301 13.70 3.33 -32.59
C MET A 301 14.92 4.00 -33.25
N ASP A 302 14.68 5.06 -34.02
CA ASP A 302 15.69 5.79 -34.79
C ASP A 302 16.40 6.85 -33.95
N VAL A 303 17.26 6.40 -33.04
CA VAL A 303 18.05 7.22 -32.11
C VAL A 303 19.56 6.98 -32.27
N ASP A 304 20.39 7.86 -31.72
CA ASP A 304 21.83 7.59 -31.61
C ASP A 304 22.11 6.68 -30.41
N TYR A 305 22.31 5.39 -30.68
CA TYR A 305 22.59 4.38 -29.66
C TYR A 305 23.96 4.56 -28.99
N SER A 306 24.88 5.33 -29.60
CA SER A 306 26.20 5.63 -29.04
C SER A 306 26.26 7.00 -28.35
N ALA A 307 25.11 7.66 -28.20
CA ALA A 307 25.06 9.01 -27.66
C ALA A 307 25.53 9.08 -26.21
N THR A 308 26.26 10.16 -25.89
CA THR A 308 26.83 10.42 -24.57
C THR A 308 26.58 11.86 -24.12
N TYR A 309 26.78 12.12 -22.83
CA TYR A 309 26.67 13.44 -22.22
C TYR A 309 28.05 14.06 -21.98
N TYR A 310 28.15 15.39 -22.05
CA TYR A 310 29.38 16.13 -21.75
C TYR A 310 29.55 16.37 -20.24
N GLY A 311 30.77 16.63 -19.77
CA GLY A 311 31.05 17.12 -18.40
C GLY A 311 31.57 16.07 -17.41
N LEU A 312 31.24 14.79 -17.59
CA LEU A 312 31.75 13.67 -16.77
C LEU A 312 32.10 12.48 -17.67
N TYR A 313 33.40 12.22 -17.90
CA TYR A 313 33.92 11.14 -18.77
C TYR A 313 33.04 10.92 -20.04
N ASN A 314 33.02 9.73 -20.62
CA ASN A 314 32.12 9.43 -21.75
C ASN A 314 30.87 8.72 -21.22
N LEU A 315 29.94 9.46 -20.60
CA LEU A 315 28.73 8.92 -19.96
C LEU A 315 27.68 8.50 -21.00
N PRO A 316 27.40 7.19 -21.20
CA PRO A 316 26.45 6.73 -22.19
C PRO A 316 25.00 6.99 -21.75
N ALA A 317 24.19 7.51 -22.68
CA ALA A 317 22.77 7.79 -22.44
C ALA A 317 21.94 6.51 -22.25
N MET A 318 22.35 5.40 -22.89
CA MET A 318 21.61 4.13 -22.87
C MET A 318 22.54 2.93 -22.72
N GLN A 319 22.08 1.92 -21.98
CA GLN A 319 22.71 0.62 -21.77
C GLN A 319 21.64 -0.46 -21.98
N TRP A 320 21.88 -1.36 -22.95
CA TRP A 320 20.94 -2.41 -23.35
C TRP A 320 21.50 -3.77 -22.94
N GLU A 321 20.82 -4.46 -22.04
CA GLU A 321 21.30 -5.69 -21.41
C GLU A 321 20.19 -6.73 -21.29
N THR A 322 20.55 -7.99 -21.04
CA THR A 322 19.61 -9.08 -20.79
C THR A 322 20.30 -10.12 -19.91
N GLU A 323 19.55 -11.11 -19.45
CA GLU A 323 20.03 -12.15 -18.57
C GLU A 323 20.14 -13.48 -19.34
N SER A 324 21.19 -14.23 -19.06
CA SER A 324 21.30 -15.64 -19.41
C SER A 324 21.11 -16.45 -18.14
N VAL A 325 19.85 -16.80 -17.86
CA VAL A 325 19.43 -17.58 -16.68
C VAL A 325 19.13 -19.03 -17.05
N THR A 326 19.38 -19.96 -16.14
CA THR A 326 18.90 -21.33 -16.21
C THR A 326 18.21 -21.69 -14.91
N PHE A 327 16.92 -22.00 -14.99
CA PHE A 327 16.17 -22.55 -13.88
C PHE A 327 16.43 -24.05 -13.76
N SER A 328 16.50 -24.56 -12.53
CA SER A 328 16.54 -26.01 -12.31
C SER A 328 15.22 -26.65 -12.74
N ALA A 329 15.24 -27.96 -13.02
CA ALA A 329 14.02 -28.71 -13.28
C ALA A 329 13.21 -28.87 -11.99
N THR A 330 12.37 -27.90 -11.67
CA THR A 330 11.50 -27.95 -10.48
C THR A 330 10.23 -28.74 -10.81
N PRO A 331 9.76 -29.69 -9.98
CA PRO A 331 8.34 -30.02 -9.97
C PRO A 331 7.61 -28.71 -9.68
N GLN A 332 6.57 -28.39 -10.47
CA GLN A 332 5.69 -27.24 -10.26
C GLN A 332 5.59 -26.92 -8.76
N PRO A 333 5.93 -25.71 -8.30
CA PRO A 333 5.79 -25.36 -6.90
C PRO A 333 4.30 -25.51 -6.53
N VAL A 334 3.95 -26.67 -5.99
CA VAL A 334 2.61 -26.90 -5.49
C VAL A 334 2.49 -25.96 -4.31
N PHE A 335 1.52 -25.06 -4.37
CA PHE A 335 1.10 -24.26 -3.23
C PHE A 335 0.64 -25.22 -2.13
N THR A 336 1.58 -25.75 -1.34
CA THR A 336 1.27 -26.25 -0.03
C THR A 336 0.94 -25.02 0.78
N ILE A 337 -0.35 -24.84 1.07
CA ILE A 337 -0.79 -24.02 2.19
C ILE A 337 -0.17 -24.67 3.43
N THR A 338 1.07 -24.33 3.73
CA THR A 338 1.65 -24.59 5.04
C THR A 338 0.84 -23.66 5.93
N THR A 339 -0.07 -24.22 6.73
CA THR A 339 -0.99 -23.50 7.63
C THR A 339 -0.27 -22.80 8.79
N VAL A 340 0.99 -22.44 8.61
CA VAL A 340 1.76 -21.60 9.50
C VAL A 340 2.32 -20.45 8.65
N ALA A 341 1.43 -19.70 8.01
CA ALA A 341 1.73 -18.30 7.76
C ALA A 341 2.05 -17.68 9.14
N PRO A 342 3.06 -16.81 9.27
CA PRO A 342 3.21 -16.00 10.47
C PRO A 342 1.85 -15.37 10.73
N ILE A 343 1.19 -15.68 11.85
CA ILE A 343 -0.09 -15.05 12.17
C ILE A 343 0.27 -13.56 12.34
N PRO A 344 -0.15 -12.65 11.43
CA PRO A 344 0.10 -11.24 11.63
C PRO A 344 -0.46 -10.87 13.00
N ALA A 345 0.30 -10.08 13.78
CA ALA A 345 -0.11 -9.73 15.12
C ALA A 345 -1.51 -9.10 15.07
N SER A 346 -2.45 -9.57 15.88
CA SER A 346 -3.76 -8.95 15.99
C SER A 346 -3.69 -7.78 16.96
N LEU A 347 -4.25 -6.64 16.57
CA LEU A 347 -4.44 -5.51 17.45
C LEU A 347 -5.94 -5.35 17.72
N GLY A 348 -6.37 -5.69 18.92
CA GLY A 348 -7.79 -5.88 19.22
C GLY A 348 -8.25 -5.33 20.55
N LEU A 349 -9.51 -4.90 20.56
CA LEU A 349 -10.24 -4.53 21.77
C LEU A 349 -10.95 -5.76 22.37
N SER A 350 -10.95 -5.88 23.70
CA SER A 350 -11.61 -6.96 24.43
C SER A 350 -12.37 -6.43 25.65
N PRO A 351 -13.61 -6.88 25.91
CA PRO A 351 -14.39 -7.84 25.12
C PRO A 351 -14.84 -7.29 23.76
N LYS A 352 -14.94 -8.16 22.74
CA LYS A 352 -15.24 -7.76 21.35
C LYS A 352 -16.69 -7.34 21.14
N ASN A 353 -17.64 -8.08 21.72
CA ASN A 353 -19.07 -7.80 21.59
C ASN A 353 -19.64 -7.53 22.98
N ASN A 354 -20.30 -6.39 23.13
CA ASN A 354 -20.81 -5.92 24.42
C ASN A 354 -22.27 -5.51 24.27
N THR A 355 -23.13 -5.96 25.18
CA THR A 355 -24.55 -5.58 25.22
C THR A 355 -24.85 -4.94 26.57
N MET A 356 -25.30 -3.68 26.53
CA MET A 356 -25.45 -2.83 27.71
C MET A 356 -26.81 -2.13 27.74
N LYS A 357 -27.18 -1.56 28.88
CA LYS A 357 -28.31 -0.62 29.01
C LYS A 357 -27.79 0.82 28.94
N SER A 358 -28.66 1.77 28.58
CA SER A 358 -28.36 3.20 28.61
C SER A 358 -27.81 3.64 29.97
N GLY A 359 -26.80 4.52 29.97
CA GLY A 359 -26.11 4.99 31.17
C GLY A 359 -25.10 4.02 31.79
N GLY A 360 -24.85 2.87 31.17
CA GLY A 360 -23.82 1.91 31.59
C GLY A 360 -22.38 2.39 31.41
N ASN A 361 -21.46 1.77 32.15
CA ASN A 361 -20.01 1.94 31.99
C ASN A 361 -19.37 0.61 31.61
N LEU A 362 -18.42 0.64 30.69
CA LEU A 362 -17.71 -0.51 30.16
C LEU A 362 -16.20 -0.23 30.14
N SER A 363 -15.40 -1.27 30.39
CA SER A 363 -13.94 -1.22 30.25
C SER A 363 -13.51 -2.14 29.12
N LEU A 364 -12.66 -1.63 28.23
CA LEU A 364 -12.12 -2.37 27.08
C LEU A 364 -10.59 -2.37 27.11
N ASP A 365 -9.99 -3.56 27.03
CA ASP A 365 -8.54 -3.73 26.91
C ASP A 365 -8.12 -3.72 25.44
N LEU A 366 -7.16 -2.88 25.10
CA LEU A 366 -6.46 -2.88 23.82
C LEU A 366 -5.18 -3.72 23.94
N ASN A 367 -5.11 -4.79 23.16
CA ASN A 367 -4.01 -5.75 23.20
C ASN A 367 -3.40 -6.01 21.82
N LEU A 368 -2.08 -6.19 21.77
CA LEU A 368 -1.34 -6.73 20.63
C LEU A 368 -1.07 -8.23 20.84
N THR A 369 -1.46 -9.11 19.92
CA THR A 369 -1.38 -10.57 20.11
C THR A 369 -1.20 -11.35 18.79
N PRO A 370 -0.20 -12.22 18.65
CA PRO A 370 1.03 -12.31 19.44
C PRO A 370 2.03 -11.22 19.00
N SER A 371 2.88 -10.71 19.88
CA SER A 371 4.12 -10.05 19.42
C SER A 371 5.21 -11.08 19.20
N VAL A 372 5.98 -10.94 18.11
CA VAL A 372 7.05 -11.87 17.73
C VAL A 372 8.44 -11.40 18.16
N ASN A 373 8.65 -10.10 18.41
CA ASN A 373 9.98 -9.51 18.64
C ASN A 373 9.98 -8.38 19.70
N GLY A 374 9.11 -8.46 20.72
CA GLY A 374 8.97 -7.37 21.69
C GLY A 374 8.28 -6.12 21.12
N LEU A 375 8.53 -4.94 21.69
CA LEU A 375 7.86 -3.68 21.33
C LEU A 375 8.70 -2.47 21.77
N SER A 376 9.25 -1.70 20.83
CA SER A 376 9.91 -0.43 21.16
C SER A 376 8.93 0.72 21.42
N GLY A 377 7.81 0.77 20.69
CA GLY A 377 6.82 1.82 20.88
C GLY A 377 5.61 1.75 19.96
N TYR A 378 4.59 2.55 20.28
CA TYR A 378 3.33 2.58 19.53
C TYR A 378 2.67 3.96 19.54
N ILE A 379 1.92 4.23 18.46
CA ILE A 379 1.00 5.34 18.26
C ILE A 379 -0.27 4.73 17.64
N ILE A 380 -1.34 4.66 18.44
CA ILE A 380 -2.58 3.99 18.05
C ILE A 380 -3.75 4.95 18.25
N THR A 381 -4.63 5.01 17.25
CA THR A 381 -5.86 5.79 17.29
C THR A 381 -7.06 4.86 17.36
N ILE A 382 -7.96 5.12 18.30
CA ILE A 382 -9.23 4.40 18.48
C ILE A 382 -10.37 5.38 18.25
N THR A 383 -11.34 5.00 17.42
CA THR A 383 -12.48 5.85 17.04
C THR A 383 -13.79 5.09 17.21
N SER A 384 -14.75 5.72 17.89
CA SER A 384 -16.17 5.32 17.89
C SER A 384 -16.89 5.96 16.70
N ASP A 385 -17.59 5.16 15.91
CA ASP A 385 -18.41 5.63 14.78
C ASP A 385 -19.71 6.32 15.23
N ASN A 386 -20.17 6.06 16.47
CA ASN A 386 -21.40 6.60 17.02
C ASN A 386 -21.23 7.02 18.50
N PRO A 387 -20.73 8.25 18.76
CA PRO A 387 -20.47 8.72 20.12
C PRO A 387 -21.72 8.98 20.97
N GLN A 388 -22.92 9.01 20.37
CA GLN A 388 -24.18 9.11 21.10
C GLN A 388 -24.59 7.77 21.75
N VAL A 389 -24.13 6.66 21.18
CA VAL A 389 -24.34 5.31 21.71
C VAL A 389 -23.19 4.90 22.63
N ALA A 390 -21.94 5.13 22.24
CA ALA A 390 -20.77 4.81 23.06
C ALA A 390 -19.66 5.86 22.91
N SER A 391 -19.32 6.51 24.02
CA SER A 391 -18.28 7.55 24.08
C SER A 391 -17.09 7.10 24.91
N ILE A 392 -15.88 7.43 24.46
CA ILE A 392 -14.65 7.12 25.18
C ILE A 392 -14.43 8.22 26.23
N THR A 393 -14.44 7.82 27.50
CA THR A 393 -14.40 8.76 28.63
C THR A 393 -13.07 8.76 29.36
N SER A 394 -12.34 7.64 29.34
CA SER A 394 -11.01 7.55 29.93
C SER A 394 -10.14 6.57 29.16
N ALA A 395 -8.82 6.71 29.32
CA ALA A 395 -7.83 5.75 28.87
C ALA A 395 -6.72 5.69 29.91
N THR A 396 -6.19 4.50 30.14
CA THR A 396 -5.05 4.26 31.01
C THR A 396 -4.03 3.42 30.26
N LEU A 397 -2.75 3.66 30.52
CA LEU A 397 -1.64 3.00 29.85
C LEU A 397 -0.96 2.03 30.83
N PRO A 398 -0.38 0.94 30.32
CA PRO A 398 0.24 -0.09 31.15
C PRO A 398 1.48 0.45 31.89
N ALA A 399 1.80 -0.16 33.02
CA ALA A 399 2.90 0.29 33.89
C ALA A 399 4.30 0.19 33.24
N TRP A 400 4.46 -0.66 32.22
CA TRP A 400 5.71 -0.78 31.47
C TRP A 400 5.96 0.40 30.53
N ALA A 401 4.91 1.11 30.09
CA ALA A 401 5.03 2.16 29.10
C ALA A 401 5.67 3.43 29.69
N GLY A 402 6.81 3.82 29.12
CA GLY A 402 7.46 5.12 29.31
C GLY A 402 7.08 6.11 28.20
N MET A 403 7.46 7.38 28.36
CA MET A 403 7.18 8.49 27.41
C MET A 403 5.75 8.42 26.83
N THR A 404 4.77 8.46 27.73
CA THR A 404 3.37 8.23 27.38
C THR A 404 2.62 9.49 27.02
N SER A 405 1.63 9.37 26.13
CA SER A 405 0.67 10.44 25.86
C SER A 405 -0.71 9.88 25.52
N ILE A 406 -1.76 10.59 25.95
CA ILE A 406 -3.16 10.29 25.66
C ILE A 406 -3.79 11.60 25.18
N SER A 407 -4.49 11.58 24.06
CA SER A 407 -5.22 12.77 23.58
C SER A 407 -6.39 13.13 24.52
N THR A 408 -6.94 14.34 24.36
CA THR A 408 -8.02 14.85 25.20
C THR A 408 -9.24 13.93 25.24
N LEU A 409 -9.79 13.73 26.44
CA LEU A 409 -11.00 12.94 26.72
C LEU A 409 -11.96 13.72 27.64
N PRO A 410 -13.28 13.48 27.60
CA PRO A 410 -13.98 12.50 26.74
C PRO A 410 -14.00 12.92 25.27
N SER A 411 -13.96 11.95 24.35
CA SER A 411 -13.92 12.19 22.90
C SER A 411 -14.43 10.97 22.12
N SER A 412 -14.91 11.17 20.89
CA SER A 412 -15.23 10.07 19.97
C SER A 412 -13.98 9.39 19.41
N THR A 413 -12.82 10.05 19.48
CA THR A 413 -11.53 9.54 19.03
C THR A 413 -10.46 9.80 20.08
N VAL A 414 -9.65 8.78 20.38
CA VAL A 414 -8.50 8.87 21.27
C VAL A 414 -7.25 8.34 20.58
N THR A 415 -6.14 9.06 20.72
CA THR A 415 -4.81 8.57 20.36
C THR A 415 -4.02 8.28 21.63
N VAL A 416 -3.47 7.06 21.70
CA VAL A 416 -2.59 6.60 22.78
C VAL A 416 -1.19 6.35 22.26
N MET A 417 -0.20 6.75 23.05
CA MET A 417 1.22 6.62 22.73
C MET A 417 1.99 6.09 23.93
N GLY A 418 2.96 5.21 23.68
CA GLY A 418 3.88 4.70 24.69
C GLY A 418 5.14 4.11 24.07
N SER A 419 6.21 4.08 24.86
CA SER A 419 7.53 3.52 24.48
C SER A 419 8.03 2.57 25.56
N ASP A 420 8.66 1.47 25.17
CA ASP A 420 9.26 0.53 26.13
C ASP A 420 10.70 0.90 26.47
N LEU A 421 10.87 1.97 27.25
CA LEU A 421 12.19 2.52 27.55
C LEU A 421 13.04 1.64 28.47
N SER A 422 12.41 0.73 29.18
CA SER A 422 13.05 -0.15 30.15
C SER A 422 13.18 -1.59 29.65
N ASP A 423 12.87 -1.84 28.37
CA ASP A 423 12.94 -3.16 27.74
C ASP A 423 12.19 -4.21 28.58
N GLN A 424 10.95 -3.88 29.00
CA GLN A 424 10.10 -4.75 29.80
C GLN A 424 9.22 -5.67 28.93
N VAL A 425 9.02 -5.32 27.67
CA VAL A 425 8.21 -6.02 26.67
C VAL A 425 9.14 -6.66 25.65
N HIS A 426 9.80 -7.74 26.06
CA HIS A 426 10.81 -8.43 25.26
C HIS A 426 10.43 -9.89 24.94
N GLY A 427 11.01 -10.43 23.87
CA GLY A 427 10.90 -11.85 23.49
C GLY A 427 9.66 -12.23 22.68
N ALA A 428 9.59 -13.50 22.27
CA ALA A 428 8.56 -13.99 21.36
C ALA A 428 7.29 -14.50 22.07
N ALA A 429 6.15 -14.29 21.41
CA ALA A 429 4.81 -14.81 21.70
C ALA A 429 4.21 -14.40 23.06
N GLN A 430 4.01 -13.09 23.26
CA GLN A 430 3.24 -12.54 24.37
C GLN A 430 2.06 -11.69 23.87
N THR A 431 0.96 -11.70 24.63
CA THR A 431 -0.10 -10.68 24.51
C THR A 431 0.37 -9.45 25.26
N ILE A 432 0.51 -8.33 24.55
CA ILE A 432 0.98 -7.07 25.14
C ILE A 432 -0.21 -6.16 25.37
N PRO A 433 -0.53 -5.80 26.63
CA PRO A 433 -1.52 -4.76 26.91
C PRO A 433 -0.96 -3.40 26.52
N LEU A 434 -1.73 -2.63 25.74
CA LEU A 434 -1.33 -1.31 25.25
C LEU A 434 -2.14 -0.18 25.89
N ALA A 435 -3.42 -0.40 26.16
CA ALA A 435 -4.26 0.56 26.88
C ALA A 435 -5.49 -0.13 27.49
N ASN A 436 -6.06 0.45 28.53
CA ASN A 436 -7.40 0.14 29.02
C ASN A 436 -8.29 1.38 28.86
N LEU A 437 -9.38 1.24 28.12
CA LEU A 437 -10.32 2.31 27.79
C LEU A 437 -11.55 2.22 28.67
N GLY A 438 -12.00 3.35 29.20
CA GLY A 438 -13.31 3.51 29.82
C GLY A 438 -14.31 4.08 28.83
N ILE A 439 -15.46 3.43 28.72
CA ILE A 439 -16.55 3.76 27.81
C ILE A 439 -17.82 4.02 28.62
N THR A 440 -18.55 5.07 28.29
CA THR A 440 -19.92 5.30 28.80
C THR A 440 -20.92 5.13 27.65
N THR A 441 -22.01 4.43 27.92
CA THR A 441 -23.08 4.18 26.95
C THR A 441 -24.22 5.20 27.09
N GLY A 442 -24.69 5.72 25.95
CA GLY A 442 -25.78 6.70 25.88
C GLY A 442 -27.07 6.10 25.33
N LYS A 443 -27.52 6.59 24.17
CA LYS A 443 -28.78 6.18 23.52
C LYS A 443 -28.75 4.72 23.08
N ALA A 444 -29.94 4.13 22.95
CA ALA A 444 -30.11 2.83 22.32
C ALA A 444 -29.56 2.84 20.89
N GLY A 445 -28.98 1.72 20.45
CA GLY A 445 -28.34 1.60 19.14
C GLY A 445 -27.04 0.79 19.19
N THR A 446 -26.27 0.85 18.11
CA THR A 446 -24.98 0.16 17.99
C THR A 446 -23.87 1.14 17.65
N ALA A 447 -22.71 0.98 18.28
CA ALA A 447 -21.47 1.67 17.98
C ALA A 447 -20.33 0.66 17.77
N THR A 448 -19.47 0.94 16.81
CA THR A 448 -18.24 0.19 16.53
C THR A 448 -17.03 1.03 16.88
N LEU A 449 -16.16 0.50 17.75
CA LEU A 449 -14.85 1.06 18.02
C LEU A 449 -13.81 0.40 17.12
N THR A 450 -13.20 1.21 16.26
CA THR A 450 -12.18 0.78 15.30
C THR A 450 -10.80 1.23 15.74
N VAL A 451 -9.79 0.39 15.50
CA VAL A 451 -8.38 0.66 15.84
C VAL A 451 -7.56 0.88 14.58
N LYS A 452 -6.79 1.97 14.55
CA LYS A 452 -5.86 2.34 13.49
C LYS A 452 -4.45 2.48 14.05
N VAL A 453 -3.49 1.78 13.44
CA VAL A 453 -2.06 1.93 13.75
C VAL A 453 -1.48 3.08 12.94
N THR A 454 -0.83 4.03 13.63
CA THR A 454 -0.08 5.12 13.00
C THR A 454 1.42 4.96 13.20
N GLY A 455 1.83 4.24 14.25
CA GLY A 455 3.18 3.76 14.47
C GLY A 455 3.15 2.55 15.40
N LEU A 456 3.90 1.50 15.09
CA LEU A 456 4.04 0.33 15.94
C LEU A 456 5.31 -0.40 15.52
N SER A 457 6.30 -0.50 16.41
CA SER A 457 7.60 -1.06 16.09
C SER A 457 8.12 -2.02 17.15
N ASP A 458 8.87 -3.03 16.74
CA ASP A 458 9.53 -3.99 17.62
C ASP A 458 10.81 -3.43 18.25
N ASP A 459 11.48 -4.18 19.12
CA ASP A 459 12.67 -3.72 19.85
C ASP A 459 13.86 -3.39 18.93
N SER A 460 13.83 -3.90 17.70
CA SER A 460 14.84 -3.62 16.67
C SER A 460 14.45 -2.44 15.78
N GLY A 461 13.31 -1.79 16.05
CA GLY A 461 12.80 -0.65 15.29
C GLY A 461 12.00 -1.03 14.04
N HIS A 462 11.76 -2.31 13.78
CA HIS A 462 11.00 -2.74 12.61
C HIS A 462 9.49 -2.56 12.84
N PRO A 463 8.71 -2.09 11.84
CA PRO A 463 7.27 -2.02 11.95
C PRO A 463 6.63 -3.39 12.24
N ILE A 464 5.68 -3.44 13.18
CA ILE A 464 4.88 -4.64 13.44
C ILE A 464 3.59 -4.54 12.62
N LEU A 465 3.43 -5.43 11.65
CA LEU A 465 2.19 -5.54 10.88
C LEU A 465 1.07 -6.12 11.72
N THR A 466 -0.09 -5.47 11.70
CA THR A 466 -1.26 -5.93 12.45
C THR A 466 -2.53 -6.03 11.66
N THR A 467 -3.40 -6.97 12.06
CA THR A 467 -4.81 -6.97 11.66
C THR A 467 -5.66 -6.35 12.78
N SER A 468 -6.39 -5.28 12.46
CA SER A 468 -7.29 -4.62 13.40
C SER A 468 -8.49 -5.50 13.73
N VAL A 469 -8.81 -5.65 15.01
CA VAL A 469 -10.02 -6.33 15.47
C VAL A 469 -10.89 -5.34 16.23
N PRO A 470 -11.99 -4.85 15.64
CA PRO A 470 -12.86 -3.85 16.29
C PRO A 470 -13.66 -4.44 17.44
N ALA A 471 -14.22 -3.57 18.29
CA ALA A 471 -15.23 -3.92 19.28
C ALA A 471 -16.58 -3.30 18.91
N VAL A 472 -17.66 -4.07 19.11
CA VAL A 472 -19.04 -3.64 18.89
C VAL A 472 -19.74 -3.51 20.24
N ILE A 473 -20.43 -2.39 20.44
CA ILE A 473 -21.22 -2.08 21.62
C ILE A 473 -22.66 -1.86 21.18
N THR A 474 -23.56 -2.69 21.69
CA THR A 474 -25.00 -2.56 21.48
C THR A 474 -25.65 -2.10 22.78
N VAL A 475 -26.30 -0.94 22.73
CA VAL A 475 -27.10 -0.41 23.84
C VAL A 475 -28.56 -0.77 23.57
N GLN A 476 -29.14 -1.57 24.47
CA GLN A 476 -30.53 -1.96 24.38
C GLN A 476 -31.43 -0.83 24.87
N ALA A 477 -32.52 -0.61 24.15
CA ALA A 477 -33.66 0.13 24.64
C ALA A 477 -34.15 -0.50 25.95
N PRO A 478 -34.63 0.29 26.92
CA PRO A 478 -35.30 -0.27 28.06
C PRO A 478 -36.52 -1.08 27.56
N ASN A 479 -36.56 -2.38 27.87
CA ASN A 479 -37.73 -3.20 27.56
C ASN A 479 -38.92 -2.74 28.42
N ILE A 480 -39.70 -1.77 27.92
CA ILE A 480 -40.96 -1.33 28.55
C ILE A 480 -42.19 -2.05 27.91
N SER A 481 -41.98 -3.10 27.11
CA SER A 481 -43.09 -3.85 26.48
C SER A 481 -43.97 -4.64 27.46
N SER A 482 -43.54 -4.80 28.72
CA SER A 482 -44.30 -5.50 29.77
C SER A 482 -45.07 -4.50 30.64
N GLY A 483 -46.13 -3.87 30.10
CA GLY A 483 -47.05 -3.11 30.95
C GLY A 483 -47.91 -2.06 30.24
N VAL A 484 -47.54 -1.65 29.02
CA VAL A 484 -48.31 -0.65 28.28
C VAL A 484 -49.66 -1.23 27.85
N ILE A 485 -50.76 -0.52 28.07
CA ILE A 485 -52.11 -0.98 27.73
C ILE A 485 -52.78 -0.02 26.72
N PRO A 486 -53.83 -0.44 25.99
CA PRO A 486 -54.53 0.48 25.09
C PRO A 486 -55.19 1.62 25.86
N ILE A 487 -54.93 2.86 25.43
CA ILE A 487 -55.48 4.07 26.05
C ILE A 487 -57.00 4.14 25.82
N GLN A 488 -57.78 4.27 26.89
CA GLN A 488 -59.24 4.31 26.81
C GLN A 488 -59.77 5.73 26.59
N SER A 489 -60.75 5.89 25.71
CA SER A 489 -61.48 7.14 25.50
C SER A 489 -62.99 6.89 25.64
N ASN A 490 -63.64 7.58 26.59
CA ASN A 490 -65.11 7.65 26.74
C ASN A 490 -65.87 6.31 26.84
N GLY A 491 -65.28 5.29 27.46
CA GLY A 491 -66.01 4.07 27.85
C GLY A 491 -66.43 3.13 26.72
N ASP A 492 -66.06 3.42 25.47
CA ASP A 492 -66.09 2.49 24.36
C ASP A 492 -64.66 2.16 23.95
N LEU A 493 -64.37 0.88 23.73
CA LEU A 493 -63.13 0.45 23.08
C LEU A 493 -63.14 0.99 21.64
N LEU A 494 -62.60 2.19 21.43
CA LEU A 494 -62.12 2.54 20.10
C LEU A 494 -61.10 1.45 19.75
N ILE A 495 -61.33 0.77 18.63
CA ILE A 495 -60.34 -0.15 18.07
C ILE A 495 -59.10 0.71 17.82
N GLY A 496 -58.11 0.61 18.70
CA GLY A 496 -56.88 1.39 18.67
C GLY A 496 -55.81 0.52 19.27
N ASN A 497 -54.74 0.29 18.52
CA ASN A 497 -53.72 -0.67 18.89
C ASN A 497 -53.01 -0.21 20.17
N GLN A 498 -52.33 -1.13 20.85
CA GLN A 498 -51.45 -0.79 21.96
C GLN A 498 -50.48 0.31 21.52
N PRO A 499 -50.20 1.34 22.35
CA PRO A 499 -49.20 2.34 22.03
C PRO A 499 -47.91 1.68 21.57
N THR A 500 -47.24 2.27 20.58
CA THR A 500 -45.97 1.75 20.05
C THR A 500 -44.84 2.76 20.21
N ASP A 501 -43.62 2.24 20.13
CA ASP A 501 -42.35 2.96 20.16
C ASP A 501 -41.66 2.73 18.78
N PRO A 502 -42.08 3.47 17.72
CA PRO A 502 -41.51 3.34 16.38
C PRO A 502 -39.99 3.49 16.31
N ASP A 503 -39.40 4.40 17.09
CA ASP A 503 -37.96 4.69 17.03
C ASP A 503 -37.10 3.85 18.01
N HIS A 504 -37.77 3.05 18.85
CA HIS A 504 -37.20 2.12 19.83
C HIS A 504 -36.33 2.81 20.88
N ASP A 505 -36.64 4.05 21.27
CA ASP A 505 -35.93 4.78 22.31
C ASP A 505 -36.44 4.51 23.74
N GLY A 506 -37.59 3.84 23.85
CA GLY A 506 -38.27 3.46 25.09
C GLY A 506 -39.41 4.38 25.50
N LEU A 507 -39.61 5.50 24.80
CA LEU A 507 -40.79 6.36 24.89
C LEU A 507 -41.84 5.92 23.86
N TYR A 508 -43.11 6.08 24.17
CA TYR A 508 -44.21 5.57 23.35
C TYR A 508 -44.94 6.74 22.70
N GLU A 509 -44.37 7.26 21.62
CA GLU A 509 -44.85 8.43 20.89
C GLU A 509 -46.10 8.17 20.03
N ASP A 510 -46.30 6.93 19.57
CA ASP A 510 -47.50 6.49 18.86
C ASP A 510 -48.55 5.99 19.87
N LEU A 511 -49.25 6.92 20.50
CA LEU A 511 -50.23 6.66 21.55
C LEU A 511 -51.46 5.89 21.05
N ASN A 512 -51.84 6.07 19.79
CA ASN A 512 -52.99 5.40 19.20
C ASN A 512 -52.66 4.07 18.49
N GLY A 513 -51.36 3.76 18.36
CA GLY A 513 -50.84 2.51 17.83
C GLY A 513 -51.01 2.37 16.31
N ASN A 514 -51.12 3.46 15.56
CA ASN A 514 -51.26 3.42 14.09
C ASN A 514 -49.91 3.29 13.37
N GLY A 515 -48.80 3.25 14.11
CA GLY A 515 -47.44 3.12 13.64
C GLY A 515 -46.75 4.43 13.28
N VAL A 516 -47.37 5.59 13.53
CA VAL A 516 -46.80 6.92 13.25
C VAL A 516 -47.16 7.92 14.36
N LEU A 517 -46.19 8.74 14.77
CA LEU A 517 -46.48 9.92 15.60
C LEU A 517 -47.21 10.97 14.76
N ASP A 518 -48.45 11.31 15.12
CA ASP A 518 -49.23 12.35 14.47
C ASP A 518 -50.03 13.22 15.46
N PHE A 519 -50.79 14.19 14.94
CA PHE A 519 -51.54 15.15 15.78
C PHE A 519 -52.66 14.48 16.61
N ASN A 520 -53.12 13.29 16.21
CA ASN A 520 -54.09 12.52 16.98
C ASN A 520 -53.44 11.97 18.26
N ASP A 521 -52.16 11.64 18.26
CA ASP A 521 -51.42 11.21 19.46
C ASP A 521 -51.29 12.34 20.47
N ILE A 522 -50.98 13.56 20.01
CA ILE A 522 -50.96 14.74 20.87
C ILE A 522 -52.34 14.99 21.49
N THR A 523 -53.39 14.87 20.68
CA THR A 523 -54.78 15.06 21.12
C THR A 523 -55.20 13.97 22.11
N LEU A 524 -54.78 12.73 21.88
CA LEU A 524 -55.04 11.59 22.76
C LEU A 524 -54.31 11.75 24.09
N PHE A 525 -53.04 12.14 24.07
CA PHE A 525 -52.26 12.41 25.27
C PHE A 525 -52.95 13.51 26.10
N PHE A 526 -53.25 14.65 25.48
CA PHE A 526 -53.90 15.77 26.15
C PHE A 526 -55.23 15.39 26.83
N ASN A 527 -56.05 14.59 26.14
CA ASN A 527 -57.35 14.19 26.67
C ASN A 527 -57.27 13.10 27.74
N GLN A 528 -56.19 12.30 27.78
CA GLN A 528 -56.06 11.13 28.64
C GLN A 528 -54.89 11.21 29.64
N MET A 529 -54.30 12.40 29.85
CA MET A 529 -53.17 12.59 30.77
C MET A 529 -53.41 11.98 32.16
N ASP A 530 -54.57 12.24 32.76
CA ASP A 530 -54.93 11.71 34.08
C ASP A 530 -55.02 10.18 34.07
N TRP A 531 -55.50 9.60 32.96
CA TRP A 531 -55.60 8.16 32.81
C TRP A 531 -54.22 7.52 32.63
N ILE A 532 -53.40 8.07 31.72
CA ILE A 532 -52.03 7.63 31.44
C ILE A 532 -51.20 7.67 32.73
N SER A 533 -51.26 8.78 33.47
CA SER A 533 -50.56 8.93 34.76
C SER A 533 -50.92 7.85 35.80
N GLY A 534 -52.16 7.35 35.77
CA GLY A 534 -52.64 6.34 36.71
C GLY A 534 -52.53 4.87 36.25
N HIS A 535 -52.34 4.63 34.95
CA HIS A 535 -52.50 3.29 34.37
C HIS A 535 -51.34 2.84 33.46
N GLU A 536 -50.52 3.78 32.97
CA GLU A 536 -49.38 3.49 32.11
C GLU A 536 -48.04 3.54 32.86
N PRO A 537 -46.99 2.87 32.36
CA PRO A 537 -45.64 3.02 32.89
C PRO A 537 -45.14 4.45 32.71
N LEU A 538 -44.83 5.15 33.81
CA LEU A 538 -44.33 6.53 33.77
C LEU A 538 -43.16 6.71 32.79
N GLY A 539 -42.17 5.81 32.83
CA GLY A 539 -40.99 5.90 31.97
C GLY A 539 -41.23 5.73 30.46
N ALA A 540 -42.43 5.32 30.04
CA ALA A 540 -42.82 5.26 28.62
C ALA A 540 -43.47 6.56 28.12
N PHE A 541 -43.99 7.40 29.02
CA PHE A 541 -44.76 8.59 28.66
C PHE A 541 -44.25 9.89 29.33
N ASP A 542 -43.21 9.79 30.16
CA ASP A 542 -42.46 10.93 30.74
C ASP A 542 -41.37 11.38 29.77
N PHE A 543 -41.79 12.08 28.72
CA PHE A 543 -40.91 12.55 27.64
C PHE A 543 -39.88 13.57 28.11
N ASN A 544 -40.16 14.28 29.21
CA ASN A 544 -39.24 15.28 29.76
C ASN A 544 -38.30 14.71 30.84
N GLY A 545 -38.55 13.51 31.34
CA GLY A 545 -37.74 12.78 32.30
C GLY A 545 -37.79 13.33 33.73
N ASN A 546 -38.83 14.08 34.11
CA ASN A 546 -38.95 14.69 35.44
C ASN A 546 -39.65 13.79 36.49
N GLY A 547 -40.07 12.59 36.07
CA GLY A 547 -40.76 11.60 36.91
C GLY A 547 -42.26 11.85 37.08
N GLN A 548 -42.88 12.70 36.26
CA GLN A 548 -44.31 13.02 36.29
C GLN A 548 -44.87 13.09 34.87
N ILE A 549 -46.16 12.79 34.71
CA ILE A 549 -46.90 13.05 33.47
C ILE A 549 -47.56 14.42 33.58
N ASP A 550 -47.04 15.40 32.85
CA ASP A 550 -47.47 16.79 32.88
C ASP A 550 -47.50 17.44 31.48
N PHE A 551 -47.86 18.73 31.42
CA PHE A 551 -48.03 19.43 30.15
C PHE A 551 -46.71 19.62 29.38
N ASN A 552 -45.54 19.57 30.02
CA ASN A 552 -44.26 19.62 29.32
C ASN A 552 -44.00 18.36 28.51
N ASP A 553 -44.53 17.20 28.92
CA ASP A 553 -44.43 15.97 28.13
C ASP A 553 -45.13 16.11 26.78
N ILE A 554 -46.31 16.73 26.79
CA ILE A 554 -47.06 17.04 25.57
C ILE A 554 -46.30 18.06 24.70
N VAL A 555 -45.65 19.05 25.32
CA VAL A 555 -44.84 20.04 24.58
C VAL A 555 -43.65 19.37 23.90
N ILE A 556 -42.96 18.45 24.57
CA ILE A 556 -41.85 17.69 23.97
C ILE A 556 -42.35 16.79 22.85
N LEU A 557 -43.45 16.07 23.08
CA LEU A 557 -44.04 15.21 22.06
C LEU A 557 -44.49 16.02 20.83
N PHE A 558 -45.12 17.18 21.03
CA PHE A 558 -45.54 18.07 19.94
C PHE A 558 -44.35 18.63 19.13
N ASN A 559 -43.24 18.95 19.80
CA ASN A 559 -42.03 19.42 19.12
C ASN A 559 -41.28 18.29 18.37
N SER A 560 -41.69 17.04 18.57
CA SER A 560 -41.11 15.85 17.93
C SER A 560 -41.90 15.39 16.69
N LEU A 561 -43.00 16.07 16.35
CA LEU A 561 -43.80 15.88 15.13
C LEU A 561 -43.06 16.26 13.83
#